data_AF-A0A1G3QLB6-F1
#
_entry.id   AF-A0A1G3QLB6-F1
#
_cell.length_a   1.000
_cell.length_b   1.000
_cell.length_c   1.000
_cell.angle_alpha   90.00
_cell.angle_beta   90.00
_cell.angle_gamma   90.00
#
_symmetry.space_group_name_H-M   'P 1'
#
loop_
_entity.id
_entity.type
_entity.pdbx_description
1 polymer ?
#
loop_
_entity_poly.entity_id
_entity_poly.type
_entity_poly.pdbx_seq_one_letter_code
_entity_poly.pdbx_strand_id
1 'polypeptide(L)'
;MIALTIGILLVLFAVYAVLPVSWGLQWWTDVVQFLKGGAPILALFIGLIAFFVGVADMKDKAEAKKEEEEEKKESAKGGKTGT
;
A
#
# COMPACT_ATOMS: atom_id res chain seq x y z
N MET A 1 13.97 -12.89 -30.35
CA MET A 1 15.26 -12.66 -29.65
C MET A 1 15.55 -11.18 -29.36
N ILE A 2 15.23 -10.27 -30.29
CA ILE A 2 15.51 -8.82 -30.17
C ILE A 2 15.04 -8.19 -28.85
N ALA A 3 13.81 -8.47 -28.39
CA ALA A 3 13.30 -7.91 -27.12
C ALA A 3 14.13 -8.32 -25.90
N LEU A 4 14.60 -9.58 -25.87
CA LEU A 4 15.41 -10.12 -24.78
C LEU A 4 16.82 -9.52 -24.79
N THR A 5 17.39 -9.31 -25.98
CA THR A 5 18.67 -8.60 -26.17
C THR A 5 18.58 -7.13 -25.74
N ILE A 6 17.52 -6.42 -26.13
CA ILE A 6 17.29 -5.02 -25.72
C ILE A 6 17.11 -4.93 -24.20
N GLY A 7 16.32 -5.84 -23.61
CA GLY A 7 16.12 -5.90 -22.18
C GLY A 7 17.43 -6.07 -21.42
N ILE A 8 18.29 -7.01 -21.83
CA ILE A 8 19.60 -7.23 -21.21
C ILE A 8 20.49 -5.99 -21.35
N LEU A 9 20.53 -5.35 -22.53
CA LEU A 9 21.32 -4.12 -22.73
C LEU A 9 20.87 -2.98 -21.81
N LEU A 10 19.56 -2.79 -21.66
CA LEU A 10 19.01 -1.76 -20.77
C LEU A 10 19.33 -2.04 -19.31
N VAL A 11 19.28 -3.31 -18.88
CA VAL A 11 19.64 -3.70 -17.50
C VAL A 11 21.12 -3.45 -17.24
N LEU A 12 22.01 -3.84 -18.16
CA LEU A 12 23.46 -3.58 -18.03
C LEU A 12 23.76 -2.09 -17.99
N PHE A 13 23.09 -1.29 -18.83
CA PHE A 13 23.22 0.16 -18.82
C PHE A 13 22.74 0.75 -17.49
N ALA A 14 21.61 0.30 -16.96
CA ALA A 14 21.09 0.77 -15.67
C ALA A 14 22.09 0.47 -14.54
N VAL A 15 22.68 -0.73 -14.52
CA VAL A 15 23.71 -1.10 -13.55
C VAL A 15 24.95 -0.22 -13.71
N TYR A 16 25.43 0.00 -14.94
CA TYR A 16 26.58 0.85 -15.23
C TYR A 16 26.37 2.32 -14.82
N ALA A 17 25.19 2.88 -15.09
CA ALA A 17 24.85 4.28 -14.79
C ALA A 17 24.81 4.55 -13.28
N VAL A 18 24.38 3.56 -12.49
CA VAL A 18 24.20 3.64 -11.04
C VAL A 18 25.50 3.33 -10.28
N LEU A 19 26.47 2.68 -10.91
CA LEU A 19 27.70 2.24 -10.26
C LEU A 19 28.63 3.43 -9.94
N PRO A 20 29.14 3.55 -8.70
CA PRO A 20 29.98 4.66 -8.28
C PRO A 20 31.45 4.45 -8.70
N VAL A 21 31.68 4.19 -9.99
CA VAL A 21 33.02 4.11 -10.57
C VAL A 21 33.46 5.50 -11.03
N SER A 22 34.71 5.87 -10.71
CA SER A 22 35.32 7.17 -11.02
C SER A 22 35.44 7.50 -12.51
N TRP A 23 35.27 6.50 -13.39
CA TRP A 23 35.26 6.64 -14.84
C TRP A 23 33.86 6.44 -15.45
N GLY A 24 32.82 6.42 -14.62
CA GLY A 24 31.43 6.20 -15.02
C GLY A 24 30.54 7.42 -14.82
N LEU A 25 29.24 7.26 -15.14
CA LEU A 25 28.23 8.32 -15.08
C LEU A 25 27.91 8.76 -13.64
N GLN A 26 28.11 7.90 -12.64
CA GLN A 26 27.91 8.22 -11.21
C GLN A 26 26.51 8.78 -10.87
N TRP A 27 25.47 8.41 -11.63
CA TRP A 27 24.10 8.89 -11.45
C TRP A 27 23.40 8.36 -10.19
N TRP A 28 24.10 7.61 -9.33
CA TRP A 28 23.61 7.17 -8.03
C TRP A 28 22.92 8.30 -7.26
N THR A 29 23.53 9.49 -7.23
CA THR A 29 22.99 10.62 -6.48
C THR A 29 21.68 11.14 -7.07
N ASP A 30 21.59 11.30 -8.39
CA ASP A 30 20.37 11.70 -9.09
C ASP A 30 19.25 10.67 -8.97
N VAL A 31 19.57 9.38 -9.06
CA VAL A 31 18.60 8.29 -8.88
C VAL A 31 18.04 8.31 -7.46
N VAL A 32 18.89 8.46 -6.44
CA VAL A 32 18.45 8.57 -5.05
C VAL A 32 17.62 9.84 -4.84
N GLN A 33 17.98 10.96 -5.46
CA GLN A 33 17.21 12.20 -5.37
C GLN A 33 15.84 12.08 -6.04
N PHE A 34 15.77 11.44 -7.21
CA PHE A 34 14.50 11.13 -7.88
C PHE A 34 13.63 10.20 -7.03
N LEU A 35 14.21 9.14 -6.46
CA LEU A 35 13.48 8.20 -5.60
C LEU A 35 12.98 8.87 -4.32
N LYS A 36 13.80 9.74 -3.71
CA LYS A 36 13.38 10.59 -2.57
C LYS A 36 12.26 11.57 -2.94
N GLY A 37 12.23 12.07 -4.18
CA GLY A 37 11.15 12.91 -4.67
C GLY A 37 9.86 12.13 -4.99
N GLY A 38 9.99 10.92 -5.54
CA GLY A 38 8.84 10.07 -5.89
C GLY A 38 8.22 9.35 -4.70
N ALA A 39 9.01 8.96 -3.70
CA ALA A 39 8.55 8.29 -2.49
C ALA A 39 7.42 9.02 -1.74
N PRO A 40 7.50 10.33 -1.44
CA PRO A 40 6.42 11.03 -0.74
C PRO A 40 5.15 11.15 -1.58
N ILE A 41 5.27 11.27 -2.91
CA ILE A 41 4.11 11.31 -3.80
C ILE A 41 3.38 9.96 -3.77
N LEU A 42 4.12 8.86 -3.95
CA LEU A 42 3.56 7.50 -3.86
C LEU A 42 2.97 7.22 -2.47
N ALA A 43 3.65 7.63 -1.40
CA ALA A 43 3.17 7.49 -0.04
C ALA A 43 1.87 8.27 0.20
N LEU A 44 1.74 9.48 -0.37
CA LEU A 44 0.49 10.25 -0.30
C LEU A 44 -0.65 9.52 -1.03
N PHE A 45 -0.41 9.04 -2.25
CA PHE A 45 -1.44 8.31 -3.01
C PHE A 45 -1.88 7.03 -2.31
N ILE A 46 -0.92 6.18 -1.90
CA ILE A 46 -1.21 4.93 -1.20
C ILE A 46 -1.85 5.22 0.16
N GLY A 47 -1.36 6.22 0.89
CA GLY A 47 -1.89 6.63 2.19
C GLY A 47 -3.32 7.15 2.12
N LEU A 48 -3.65 7.96 1.12
CA LEU A 48 -5.02 8.42 0.89
C LEU A 48 -5.96 7.24 0.59
N ILE A 49 -5.56 6.34 -0.31
CA ILE A 49 -6.37 5.15 -0.65
C ILE A 49 -6.58 4.29 0.61
N ALA A 50 -5.51 4.01 1.36
CA ALA A 50 -5.57 3.23 2.60
C ALA A 50 -6.44 3.90 3.67
N PHE A 51 -6.41 5.23 3.77
CA PHE A 51 -7.27 5.98 4.68
C PHE A 51 -8.74 5.80 4.35
N PHE A 52 -9.14 5.96 3.08
CA PHE A 52 -10.54 5.79 2.67
C PHE A 52 -11.02 4.34 2.85
N VAL A 53 -10.19 3.36 2.51
CA VAL A 53 -10.52 1.94 2.73
C VAL A 53 -10.63 1.62 4.23
N GLY A 54 -9.71 2.13 5.05
CA GLY A 54 -9.74 1.94 6.50
C GLY A 54 -10.96 2.57 7.16
N VAL A 55 -11.38 3.76 6.74
CA VAL A 55 -12.60 4.41 7.24
C VAL A 55 -13.84 3.61 6.86
N ALA A 56 -13.93 3.07 5.65
CA ALA A 56 -15.03 2.21 5.23
C ALA A 56 -15.09 0.91 6.07
N ASP A 57 -13.97 0.19 6.20
CA ASP A 57 -13.87 -1.05 6.99
C ASP A 57 -14.20 -0.83 8.48
N MET A 58 -13.78 0.30 9.06
CA MET A 58 -14.11 0.64 10.45
C MET A 58 -15.61 0.89 10.66
N LYS A 59 -16.29 1.53 9.71
CA LYS A 59 -17.73 1.79 9.82
C LYS A 59 -18.53 0.50 9.69
N ASP A 60 -18.19 -0.36 8.73
CA ASP A 60 -18.82 -1.68 8.58
C ASP A 60 -18.64 -2.54 9.84
N LYS A 61 -17.44 -2.56 10.43
CA LYS A 61 -17.20 -3.30 11.69
C LYS A 61 -17.94 -2.71 12.89
N ALA A 62 -18.11 -1.39 12.95
CA ALA A 62 -18.83 -0.75 14.03
C ALA A 62 -20.34 -1.04 13.96
N GLU A 63 -20.94 -1.06 12.77
CA GLU A 63 -22.34 -1.46 12.58
C GLU A 63 -22.55 -2.95 12.85
N ALA A 64 -21.70 -3.83 12.32
CA ALA A 64 -21.80 -5.28 12.58
C ALA A 64 -21.71 -5.62 14.08
N LYS A 65 -20.82 -4.96 14.83
CA LYS A 65 -20.72 -5.14 16.28
C LYS A 65 -21.99 -4.65 17.02
N LYS A 66 -22.68 -3.65 16.48
CA LYS A 66 -23.88 -3.08 17.09
C LYS A 66 -25.10 -3.97 16.85
N GLU A 67 -25.22 -4.56 15.67
CA GLU A 67 -26.25 -5.57 15.37
C GLU A 67 -26.06 -6.84 16.22
N GLU A 68 -24.83 -7.34 16.37
CA GLU A 68 -24.56 -8.50 17.25
C GLU A 68 -24.89 -8.23 18.74
N GLU A 69 -24.74 -6.98 19.19
CA GLU A 69 -25.12 -6.57 20.56
C GLU A 69 -26.63 -6.40 20.72
N GLU A 70 -27.35 -5.95 19.70
CA GLU A 70 -28.81 -5.85 19.71
C GLU A 70 -29.49 -7.22 19.66
N GLU A 71 -29.03 -8.15 18.82
CA GLU A 71 -29.53 -9.54 18.81
C GLU A 71 -29.30 -10.26 20.16
N LYS A 72 -28.16 -10.03 20.81
CA LYS A 72 -27.88 -10.59 22.15
C LYS A 72 -28.80 -10.00 23.22
N LYS A 73 -29.12 -8.71 23.15
CA LYS A 73 -30.03 -8.05 24.10
C LYS A 73 -31.48 -8.47 23.87
N GLU A 74 -31.90 -8.70 22.64
CA GLU A 74 -33.24 -9.16 22.30
C GLU A 74 -33.46 -10.62 22.69
N SER A 75 -32.47 -11.49 22.44
CA SER A 75 -32.46 -12.89 22.90
C SER A 75 -32.48 -13.01 24.43
N ALA A 76 -31.81 -12.11 25.16
CA ALA A 76 -31.83 -12.08 26.62
C ALA A 76 -33.16 -11.57 27.22
N LYS A 77 -33.95 -10.81 26.44
CA LYS A 77 -35.25 -10.26 26.89
C LYS A 77 -36.41 -11.21 26.62
N GLY A 78 -36.34 -12.02 25.55
CA GLY A 78 -37.36 -13.02 25.20
C GLY A 78 -37.42 -14.25 26.11
N GLY A 79 -36.34 -14.57 26.84
CA GLY A 79 -36.29 -15.72 27.75
C GLY A 79 -36.97 -15.54 29.12
N LYS A 80 -37.46 -14.33 29.45
CA LYS A 80 -37.96 -14.01 30.81
C LYS A 80 -39.49 -13.89 30.95
N THR A 81 -40.25 -14.09 29.88
CA THR A 81 -41.73 -13.97 29.88
C THR A 81 -42.46 -15.32 29.77
N GLY A 82 -41.76 -16.44 29.92
CA GLY A 82 -42.35 -17.79 29.88
C GLY A 82 -42.11 -18.59 31.16
N THR A 83 -42.71 -18.19 32.28
CA THR A 83 -42.96 -19.02 33.47
C THR A 83 -44.20 -18.53 34.18
#